data_AF-A0A3A4QFC4-F1
#
_entry.id   AF-A0A3A4QFC4-F1
#
_cell.length_a   1.000
_cell.length_b   1.000
_cell.length_c   1.000
_cell.angle_alpha   90.00
_cell.angle_beta   90.00
_cell.angle_gamma   90.00
#
_symmetry.space_group_name_H-M   'P 1'
#
loop_
_entity.id
_entity.type
_entity.pdbx_description
1 polymer ?
#
loop_
_entity_poly.entity_id
_entity_poly.type
_entity_poly.pdbx_seq_one_letter_code
_entity_poly.pdbx_strand_id
1 'polypeptide(L)'
;MIKYLNIRLPDDPLIKTRLKKKLSEYEKRLEKLKKDCKHNNPDLACNSSPGYKAQIVRRLITVGEVKTPDMAKEIKEEFGTIDFDKFNNAAKVIFDYCRTGGQNVKSGSGF
;
A
#
# COMPACT_ATOMS: atom_id res chain seq x y z
N MET A 1 -9.53 13.26 -5.85
CA MET A 1 -8.72 13.04 -7.07
C MET A 1 -7.48 12.22 -6.70
N ILE A 2 -7.07 11.29 -7.56
CA ILE A 2 -5.81 10.55 -7.39
C ILE A 2 -4.63 11.47 -7.67
N LYS A 3 -3.65 11.48 -6.77
CA LYS A 3 -2.40 12.23 -6.97
C LYS A 3 -1.46 11.40 -7.84
N TYR A 4 -0.87 12.03 -8.85
CA TYR A 4 0.15 11.40 -9.68
C TYR A 4 1.42 11.18 -8.86
N LEU A 5 1.82 9.92 -8.73
CA LEU A 5 3.04 9.50 -8.06
C LEU A 5 3.56 8.24 -8.75
N ASN A 6 4.85 8.25 -9.09
CA ASN A 6 5.55 7.08 -9.61
C ASN A 6 6.49 6.55 -8.52
N ILE A 7 6.27 5.32 -8.10
CA ILE A 7 7.07 4.65 -7.08
C ILE A 7 7.85 3.55 -7.77
N ARG A 8 9.17 3.57 -7.64
CA ARG A 8 10.06 2.53 -8.13
C ARG A 8 10.64 1.76 -6.96
N LEU A 9 10.73 0.45 -7.10
CA LEU A 9 11.41 -0.39 -6.15
C LEU A 9 12.90 0.01 -6.15
N PRO A 10 13.46 0.43 -5.00
CA PRO A 10 14.86 0.80 -4.92
C PRO A 10 15.74 -0.43 -5.06
N ASP A 11 16.95 -0.29 -5.61
CA ASP A 11 17.89 -1.40 -5.77
C ASP A 11 18.51 -1.88 -4.45
N ASP A 12 18.46 -1.03 -3.41
CA ASP A 12 18.96 -1.33 -2.08
C ASP A 12 18.29 -2.61 -1.49
N PRO A 13 19.05 -3.70 -1.28
CA PRO A 13 18.52 -4.95 -0.75
C PRO A 13 17.96 -4.83 0.67
N LEU A 14 18.45 -3.88 1.48
CA LEU A 14 17.92 -3.63 2.82
C LEU A 14 16.51 -3.05 2.74
N ILE A 15 16.28 -2.07 1.87
CA ILE A 15 14.94 -1.50 1.66
C ILE A 15 13.99 -2.56 1.09
N LYS A 16 14.42 -3.35 0.10
CA LYS A 16 13.61 -4.47 -0.42
C LYS A 16 13.20 -5.45 0.69
N THR A 17 14.13 -5.82 1.55
CA THR A 17 13.88 -6.72 2.69
C THR A 17 12.89 -6.11 3.68
N ARG A 18 13.04 -4.82 3.98
CA ARG A 18 12.15 -4.11 4.90
C ARG A 18 10.74 -3.90 4.32
N LEU A 19 10.61 -3.65 3.02
CA LEU A 19 9.31 -3.63 2.32
C LEU A 19 8.61 -4.99 2.39
N LYS A 20 9.32 -6.11 2.21
CA LYS A 20 8.77 -7.46 2.40
C LYS A 20 8.25 -7.68 3.83
N LYS A 21 9.00 -7.22 4.85
CA LYS A 21 8.52 -7.27 6.25
C LYS A 21 7.25 -6.44 6.44
N LYS A 22 7.20 -5.23 5.89
CA LYS A 22 6.00 -4.37 5.94
C LYS A 22 4.81 -4.99 5.23
N LEU A 23 5.01 -5.68 4.11
CA LEU A 23 3.95 -6.42 3.44
C LEU A 23 3.33 -7.45 4.38
N SER A 24 4.14 -8.27 5.06
CA SER A 24 3.66 -9.24 6.03
C SER A 24 2.92 -8.59 7.20
N GLU A 25 3.38 -7.44 7.71
CA GLU A 25 2.64 -6.67 8.72
C GLU A 25 1.26 -6.21 8.22
N TYR A 26 1.18 -5.71 6.99
CA TYR A 26 -0.09 -5.27 6.41
C TYR A 26 -1.04 -6.43 6.14
N GLU A 27 -0.54 -7.57 5.67
CA GLU A 27 -1.32 -8.79 5.47
C GLU A 27 -1.90 -9.30 6.80
N LYS A 28 -1.11 -9.34 7.88
CA LYS A 28 -1.63 -9.69 9.22
C LYS A 28 -2.70 -8.71 9.70
N ARG A 29 -2.53 -7.41 9.45
CA ARG A 29 -3.56 -6.41 9.79
C ARG A 29 -4.83 -6.61 8.96
N LEU A 30 -4.70 -6.98 7.69
CA LEU A 30 -5.83 -7.29 6.82
C LEU A 30 -6.56 -8.55 7.28
N GLU A 31 -5.85 -9.61 7.66
CA GLU A 31 -6.46 -10.81 8.25
C GLU A 31 -7.25 -10.48 9.51
N LYS A 32 -6.69 -9.64 10.39
CA LYS A 32 -7.39 -9.18 11.58
C LYS A 32 -8.65 -8.38 11.21
N LEU A 33 -8.54 -7.43 10.28
CA LEU A 33 -9.70 -6.65 9.81
C LEU A 33 -10.79 -7.56 9.21
N LYS A 34 -10.41 -8.57 8.43
CA LYS A 34 -11.35 -9.56 7.89
C LYS A 34 -12.05 -10.38 8.98
N LYS A 35 -11.36 -10.70 10.08
CA LYS A 35 -11.94 -11.40 11.24
C LYS A 35 -12.87 -10.50 12.06
N ASP A 36 -12.49 -9.23 12.25
CA ASP A 36 -13.23 -8.27 13.07
C ASP A 36 -14.48 -7.75 12.33
N CYS A 37 -14.43 -7.64 10.99
CA CYS A 37 -15.59 -7.38 10.17
C CYS A 37 -16.46 -8.65 10.07
N LYS A 38 -17.49 -8.76 10.93
CA LYS A 38 -18.53 -9.82 10.89
C LYS A 38 -19.30 -9.94 9.57
N HIS A 39 -19.05 -9.06 8.61
CA HIS A 39 -19.57 -9.15 7.27
C HIS A 39 -18.41 -9.55 6.35
N ASN A 40 -18.54 -10.72 5.71
CA ASN A 40 -17.63 -11.29 4.70
C ASN A 40 -17.52 -10.41 3.44
N ASN A 41 -17.34 -9.09 3.58
CA ASN A 41 -17.11 -8.20 2.47
C ASN A 41 -15.59 -7.94 2.35
N PRO A 42 -14.87 -8.73 1.53
CA PRO A 42 -13.44 -8.53 1.29
C PRO A 42 -13.09 -7.14 0.76
N ASP A 43 -14.06 -6.43 0.16
CA ASP A 43 -13.87 -5.09 -0.44
C ASP A 43 -13.58 -4.03 0.62
N LEU A 44 -14.16 -4.16 1.83
CA LEU A 44 -13.92 -3.24 2.95
C LEU A 44 -12.48 -3.37 3.49
N ALA A 45 -11.93 -4.58 3.48
CA ALA A 45 -10.55 -4.81 3.90
C ALA A 45 -9.56 -4.26 2.85
N CYS A 46 -9.84 -4.45 1.56
CA CYS A 46 -9.01 -3.90 0.47
C CYS A 46 -9.09 -2.37 0.38
N ASN A 47 -10.26 -1.77 0.61
CA ASN A 47 -10.48 -0.31 0.64
C ASN A 47 -10.08 0.36 1.97
N SER A 48 -9.10 -0.21 2.67
CA SER A 48 -8.56 0.29 3.92
C SER A 48 -7.13 0.80 3.76
N SER A 49 -6.64 1.61 4.71
CA SER A 49 -5.24 2.06 4.70
C SER A 49 -4.22 0.91 4.62
N PRO A 50 -4.31 -0.18 5.42
CA PRO A 50 -3.41 -1.32 5.25
C PRO A 50 -3.65 -2.09 3.94
N GLY A 51 -4.88 -2.10 3.41
CA GLY A 51 -5.22 -2.70 2.11
C GLY A 51 -4.45 -2.07 0.96
N TYR A 52 -4.57 -0.76 0.80
CA TYR A 52 -3.83 -0.04 -0.24
C TYR A 52 -2.31 -0.17 -0.08
N LYS A 53 -1.80 -0.08 1.16
CA LYS A 53 -0.36 -0.26 1.40
C LYS A 53 0.11 -1.65 1.00
N ALA A 54 -0.65 -2.71 1.33
CA ALA A 54 -0.31 -4.07 0.94
C ALA A 54 -0.30 -4.24 -0.58
N GLN A 55 -1.32 -3.74 -1.28
CA GLN A 55 -1.39 -3.83 -2.74
C GLN A 55 -0.24 -3.07 -3.42
N ILE A 56 0.07 -1.85 -2.97
CA ILE A 56 1.17 -1.04 -3.54
C ILE A 56 2.50 -1.78 -3.34
N VAL A 57 2.77 -2.27 -2.14
CA VAL A 57 4.03 -2.99 -1.85
C VAL A 57 4.11 -4.31 -2.62
N ARG A 58 3.01 -5.06 -2.74
CA ARG A 58 2.95 -6.29 -3.53
C ARG A 58 3.26 -6.02 -5.01
N ARG A 59 2.68 -4.97 -5.59
CA ARG A 59 2.96 -4.56 -6.98
C ARG A 59 4.42 -4.12 -7.14
N LEU A 60 4.98 -3.36 -6.20
CA LEU A 60 6.40 -2.99 -6.23
C LEU A 60 7.34 -4.20 -6.20
N ILE A 61 7.06 -5.21 -5.38
CA ILE A 61 7.90 -6.40 -5.27
C ILE A 61 7.81 -7.29 -6.52
N THR A 62 6.64 -7.34 -7.17
CA THR A 62 6.37 -8.23 -8.32
C THR A 62 6.73 -7.60 -9.65
N VAL A 63 6.41 -6.32 -9.83
CA VAL A 63 6.59 -5.58 -11.10
C VAL A 63 7.77 -4.60 -11.05
N GLY A 64 8.19 -4.18 -9.86
CA GLY A 64 9.28 -3.22 -9.69
C GLY A 64 8.86 -1.75 -9.74
N GLU A 65 7.64 -1.45 -10.17
CA GLU A 65 7.11 -0.08 -10.20
C GLU A 65 5.60 -0.01 -9.97
N VAL A 66 5.15 1.17 -9.51
CA VAL A 66 3.75 1.53 -9.33
C VAL A 66 3.53 2.95 -9.83
N LYS A 67 2.62 3.10 -10.80
CA LYS A 67 2.04 4.37 -11.19
C LYS A 67 0.67 4.48 -10.51
N THR A 68 0.50 5.47 -9.64
CA THR A 68 -0.73 5.60 -8.85
C THR A 68 -2.01 5.77 -9.66
N PRO A 69 -2.06 6.48 -10.82
CA PRO A 69 -3.28 6.58 -11.60
C PRO A 69 -3.70 5.23 -12.18
N ASP A 70 -2.74 4.48 -12.73
CA ASP A 70 -2.99 3.17 -13.35
C ASP A 70 -3.49 2.18 -12.31
N MET A 71 -2.80 2.10 -11.17
CA MET A 71 -3.20 1.22 -10.08
C MET A 71 -4.55 1.62 -9.47
N ALA A 72 -4.84 2.92 -9.33
CA ALA A 72 -6.13 3.37 -8.84
C ALA A 72 -7.28 3.01 -9.79
N LYS A 73 -7.01 3.03 -11.11
CA LYS A 73 -7.95 2.57 -12.13
C LYS A 73 -8.19 1.05 -12.00
N GLU A 74 -7.12 0.25 -11.92
CA GLU A 74 -7.20 -1.21 -11.71
C GLU A 74 -8.03 -1.55 -10.46
N ILE A 75 -7.77 -0.90 -9.32
CA ILE A 75 -8.52 -1.10 -8.06
C ILE A 75 -10.00 -0.73 -8.23
N LYS A 76 -10.30 0.39 -8.88
CA LYS A 76 -11.68 0.82 -9.10
C LYS A 76 -12.42 -0.14 -10.02
N GLU A 77 -11.75 -0.69 -11.02
CA GLU A 77 -12.32 -1.71 -11.92
C GLU A 77 -12.57 -3.03 -11.20
N GLU A 78 -11.67 -3.44 -10.30
CA GLU A 78 -11.78 -4.69 -9.53
C GLU A 78 -12.83 -4.61 -8.41
N PHE A 79 -12.88 -3.51 -7.65
CA PHE A 79 -13.70 -3.39 -6.44
C PHE A 79 -14.87 -2.38 -6.56
N GLY A 80 -15.06 -1.76 -7.73
CA GLY A 80 -16.12 -0.78 -8.02
C GLY A 80 -15.96 0.59 -7.34
N THR A 81 -15.15 0.69 -6.28
CA THR A 81 -14.95 1.90 -5.48
C THR A 81 -13.51 2.01 -5.00
N ILE A 82 -13.09 3.25 -4.71
CA ILE A 82 -11.78 3.56 -4.15
C ILE A 82 -11.89 4.81 -3.26
N ASP A 83 -11.28 4.71 -2.09
CA ASP A 83 -11.10 5.82 -1.15
C ASP A 83 -9.82 6.57 -1.53
N PHE A 84 -9.99 7.69 -2.25
CA PHE A 84 -8.89 8.47 -2.79
C PHE A 84 -7.91 8.97 -1.73
N ASP A 85 -8.41 9.39 -0.56
CA ASP A 85 -7.57 9.97 0.48
C ASP A 85 -6.73 8.90 1.17
N LYS A 86 -7.33 7.75 1.47
CA LYS A 86 -6.58 6.60 2.00
C LYS A 86 -5.57 6.07 1.01
N PHE A 87 -5.93 5.96 -0.27
CA PHE A 87 -5.03 5.51 -1.32
C PHE A 87 -3.84 6.47 -1.52
N ASN A 88 -4.11 7.78 -1.66
CA ASN A 88 -3.06 8.79 -1.82
C ASN A 88 -2.11 8.82 -0.62
N ASN A 89 -2.64 8.68 0.60
CA ASN A 89 -1.81 8.61 1.81
C ASN A 89 -1.00 7.32 1.87
N ALA A 90 -1.57 6.17 1.49
CA ALA A 90 -0.84 4.92 1.39
C ALA A 90 0.33 5.03 0.39
N ALA A 91 0.06 5.53 -0.81
CA ALA A 91 1.08 5.75 -1.84
C ALA A 91 2.21 6.66 -1.35
N LYS A 92 1.88 7.77 -0.68
CA LYS A 92 2.88 8.68 -0.12
C LYS A 92 3.77 8.00 0.93
N VAL A 93 3.20 7.16 1.79
CA VAL A 93 3.96 6.41 2.80
C VAL A 93 4.90 5.41 2.15
N ILE A 94 4.43 4.63 1.17
CA ILE A 94 5.28 3.64 0.50
C ILE A 94 6.37 4.32 -0.33
N PHE A 95 6.06 5.45 -0.97
CA PHE A 95 7.05 6.26 -1.65
C PHE A 95 8.15 6.75 -0.70
N ASP A 96 7.79 7.22 0.49
CA ASP A 96 8.77 7.64 1.48
C ASP A 96 9.61 6.46 2.01
N TYR A 97 9.03 5.27 2.18
CA TYR A 97 9.80 4.06 2.46
C TYR A 97 10.82 3.74 1.37
N CYS A 98 10.43 3.86 0.10
CA CYS A 98 11.34 3.61 -1.01
C CYS A 98 12.42 4.69 -1.14
N ARG A 99 12.13 5.95 -0.78
CA ARG A 99 13.04 7.08 -0.97
C ARG A 99 13.97 7.35 0.20
N THR A 100 13.46 7.28 1.43
CA THR A 100 14.17 7.71 2.65
C THR A 100 14.21 6.63 3.73
N GLY A 101 13.56 5.48 3.49
CA GLY A 101 13.33 4.49 4.53
C GLY A 101 12.25 4.88 5.54
N GLY A 102 11.40 5.87 5.24
CA GLY A 102 10.24 6.24 6.06
C GLY A 102 10.49 7.34 7.08
N GLN A 103 11.54 8.14 6.90
CA GLN A 103 11.90 9.22 7.82
C GLN A 103 10.85 10.35 7.87
N ASN A 104 9.99 10.48 6.86
CA ASN A 104 8.98 11.53 6.77
C ASN A 104 7.55 11.06 7.09
N VAL A 105 7.40 9.84 7.59
CA VAL A 105 6.09 9.30 8.00
C VAL A 105 5.70 9.87 9.37
N LYS A 106 4.67 10.75 9.40
CA LYS A 106 4.22 11.50 10.60
C LYS A 106 3.76 10.64 11.79
N SER A 107 3.48 9.36 11.59
CA SER A 107 3.04 8.44 12.64
C SER A 107 4.06 7.30 12.77
N GLY A 108 5.07 7.55 13.60
CA GLY A 108 6.13 6.64 14.08
C GLY A 108 6.12 5.22 13.54
N SER A 109 6.89 4.99 12.49
CA SER A 109 7.67 3.77 12.21
C SER A 109 8.15 3.90 10.76
N GLY A 110 9.17 4.73 10.59
CA GLY A 110 10.18 4.42 9.57
C GLY A 110 10.71 3.00 9.81
N PHE A 111 11.47 2.49 8.85
CA PHE A 111 12.11 1.20 9.03
C PHE A 111 13.00 1.12 10.26
#